data_AF-A0A349MUE0-F1
#
_entry.id   AF-A0A349MUE0-F1
#
_cell.length_a   1.000
_cell.length_b   1.000
_cell.length_c   1.000
_cell.angle_alpha   90.00
_cell.angle_beta   90.00
_cell.angle_gamma   90.00
#
_symmetry.space_group_name_H-M   'P 1'
#
loop_
_entity.id
_entity.type
_entity.pdbx_description
1 polymer ?
#
loop_
_entity_poly.entity_id
_entity_poly.type
_entity_poly.pdbx_seq_one_letter_code
_entity_poly.pdbx_strand_id
1 'polypeptide(L)'
;HNLAELEDQFDEFTNLSQQGDHVAAQKVLDRLTEGTDDLDHLIDTIPPLYRDLKSGFNDQLADIVDGYQQMTAQNFVFGNVDIPGQVNRIKGEIQTANQHLADLDVATTTADNHNIEVQIDDLYAVLEKEVKAKPEVDSQNEELSAFLTHAKQQNHALQVELDRLSQSYVLTHGELDNAQTLATEINQAEEYYQTDANAIATHTDSYSNIQQHQLDQLQTLTQIEQQQRQINDGIKGLGTQEQKARQRFQYFDNQMHTIKRQLEGLNLPGLPKDYLDYFYVVSDEVEKLGSALSKTQINMEDVTKQLVMIQADLATLTEKSNDVRDSAVLAEQLLQYANRYRNSDEQMAAASNRAQQLFDHDYKYSESLETIANALEKIEPGAYKRIENSYYGDQPETPTSQQ
;
A
#
# COMPACT_ATOMS: atom_id res chain seq x y z
N HIS A 1 51.26 -36.60 -32.80
CA HIS A 1 50.73 -37.87 -33.36
C HIS A 1 50.32 -37.67 -34.82
N ASN A 2 49.59 -36.61 -35.14
CA ASN A 2 49.09 -36.32 -36.50
C ASN A 2 50.14 -36.17 -37.61
N LEU A 3 51.37 -35.72 -37.33
CA LEU A 3 52.37 -35.52 -38.39
C LEU A 3 52.88 -36.85 -39.01
N ALA A 4 53.03 -37.89 -38.18
CA ALA A 4 53.45 -39.21 -38.64
C ALA A 4 52.33 -39.94 -39.37
N GLU A 5 51.08 -39.77 -38.93
CA GLU A 5 49.90 -40.30 -39.62
C GLU A 5 49.64 -39.61 -40.97
N LEU A 6 49.92 -38.31 -41.09
CA LEU A 6 49.86 -37.59 -42.37
C LEU A 6 50.91 -38.08 -43.36
N GLU A 7 52.12 -38.39 -42.90
CA GLU A 7 53.20 -38.95 -43.72
C GLU A 7 52.84 -40.37 -44.20
N ASP A 8 52.32 -41.22 -43.30
CA ASP A 8 51.83 -42.55 -43.65
C ASP A 8 50.63 -42.51 -44.63
N GLN A 9 49.70 -41.58 -44.46
CA GLN A 9 48.56 -41.37 -45.37
C GLN A 9 48.99 -40.85 -46.74
N PHE A 10 50.04 -40.03 -46.80
CA PHE A 10 50.62 -39.54 -48.06
C PHE A 10 51.32 -40.67 -48.83
N ASP A 11 52.00 -41.56 -48.12
CA ASP A 11 52.59 -42.78 -48.68
C ASP A 11 51.51 -43.78 -49.15
N GLU A 12 50.40 -43.91 -48.42
CA GLU A 12 49.25 -44.73 -48.82
C GLU A 12 48.55 -44.18 -50.07
N PHE A 13 48.35 -42.86 -50.15
CA PHE A 13 47.86 -42.16 -51.35
C PHE A 13 48.78 -42.41 -52.56
N THR A 14 50.09 -42.30 -52.37
CA THR A 14 51.07 -42.51 -53.44
C THR A 14 51.04 -43.95 -53.96
N ASN A 15 50.88 -44.93 -53.08
CA ASN A 15 50.75 -46.34 -53.44
C ASN A 15 49.41 -46.66 -54.14
N LEU A 16 48.29 -46.14 -53.64
CA LEU A 16 46.96 -46.36 -54.23
C LEU A 16 46.81 -45.67 -55.61
N SER A 17 47.43 -44.51 -55.78
CA SER A 17 47.47 -43.78 -57.05
C SER A 17 48.29 -44.53 -58.11
N GLN A 18 49.39 -45.20 -57.71
CA GLN A 18 50.17 -46.08 -58.60
C GLN A 18 49.43 -47.37 -58.96
N GLN A 19 48.53 -47.87 -58.11
CA GLN A 19 47.72 -49.07 -58.35
C GLN A 19 46.45 -48.80 -59.19
N GLY A 20 46.14 -47.54 -59.49
CA GLY A 20 45.05 -47.15 -60.41
C GLY A 20 43.65 -47.09 -59.78
N ASP A 21 43.53 -47.17 -58.45
CA ASP A 21 42.25 -47.01 -57.75
C ASP A 21 42.00 -45.53 -57.40
N HIS A 22 41.50 -44.79 -58.39
CA HIS A 22 41.26 -43.36 -58.28
C HIS A 22 40.18 -42.98 -57.24
N VAL A 23 39.27 -43.90 -56.90
CA VAL A 23 38.18 -43.62 -55.93
C VAL A 23 38.69 -43.75 -54.50
N ALA A 24 39.53 -44.74 -54.21
CA ALA A 24 40.20 -44.87 -52.93
C ALA A 24 41.20 -43.72 -52.70
N ALA A 25 41.98 -43.36 -53.72
CA ALA A 25 42.93 -42.26 -53.65
C ALA A 25 42.26 -40.90 -53.39
N GLN A 26 41.09 -40.63 -53.98
CA GLN A 26 40.33 -39.39 -53.72
C GLN A 26 39.93 -39.27 -52.23
N LYS A 27 39.45 -40.36 -51.61
CA LYS A 27 39.09 -40.36 -50.19
C LYS A 27 40.28 -40.14 -49.25
N VAL A 28 41.45 -40.66 -49.62
CA VAL A 28 42.69 -40.43 -48.85
C VAL A 28 43.15 -38.97 -49.03
N LEU A 29 43.01 -38.39 -50.22
CA LEU A 29 43.31 -36.98 -50.48
C LEU A 29 42.36 -36.03 -49.73
N ASP A 30 41.06 -36.32 -49.71
CA ASP A 30 40.07 -35.54 -48.97
C ASP A 30 40.40 -35.55 -47.46
N ARG A 31 40.78 -36.71 -46.90
CA ARG A 31 41.26 -36.83 -45.51
C ARG A 31 42.57 -36.09 -45.25
N LEU A 32 43.49 -36.11 -46.21
CA LEU A 32 44.75 -35.37 -46.13
C LEU A 32 44.53 -33.86 -46.15
N THR A 33 43.56 -33.41 -46.95
CA THR A 33 43.17 -31.99 -47.03
C THR A 33 42.51 -31.56 -45.73
N GLU A 34 41.55 -32.35 -45.23
CA GLU A 34 40.90 -32.12 -43.93
C GLU A 34 41.93 -32.11 -42.78
N GLY A 35 42.87 -33.05 -42.76
CA GLY A 35 43.95 -33.08 -41.77
C GLY A 35 44.98 -31.96 -41.90
N THR A 36 45.17 -31.39 -43.10
CA THR A 36 46.02 -30.21 -43.32
C THR A 36 45.31 -28.93 -42.88
N ASP A 37 44.02 -28.79 -43.19
CA ASP A 37 43.18 -27.68 -42.74
C ASP A 37 43.08 -27.67 -41.20
N ASP A 38 42.92 -28.84 -40.58
CA ASP A 38 42.96 -28.99 -39.12
C ASP A 38 44.32 -28.57 -38.54
N LEU A 39 45.42 -28.94 -39.20
CA LEU A 39 46.77 -28.56 -38.76
C LEU A 39 46.99 -27.03 -38.85
N ASP A 40 46.56 -26.41 -39.95
CA ASP A 40 46.63 -24.96 -40.13
C ASP A 40 45.78 -24.24 -39.06
N HIS A 41 44.58 -24.76 -38.77
CA HIS A 41 43.71 -24.21 -37.73
C HIS A 41 44.33 -24.38 -36.32
N LEU A 42 45.05 -25.47 -36.05
CA LEU A 42 45.79 -25.69 -34.81
C LEU A 42 46.99 -24.74 -34.69
N ILE A 43 47.72 -24.48 -35.78
CA ILE A 43 48.86 -23.55 -35.80
C ILE A 43 48.42 -22.11 -35.53
N ASP A 44 47.23 -21.71 -35.97
CA ASP A 44 46.71 -20.36 -35.71
C ASP A 44 46.10 -20.21 -34.29
N THR A 45 45.53 -21.28 -33.73
CA THR A 45 44.80 -21.23 -32.43
C THR A 45 45.67 -21.54 -31.21
N ILE A 46 46.69 -22.39 -31.33
CA ILE A 46 47.56 -22.78 -30.21
C ILE A 46 48.42 -21.62 -29.68
N PRO A 47 49.07 -20.77 -30.51
CA PRO A 47 49.91 -19.68 -30.01
C PRO A 47 49.21 -18.66 -29.10
N PRO A 48 47.99 -18.15 -29.42
CA PRO A 48 47.29 -17.23 -28.51
C PRO A 48 46.87 -17.94 -27.22
N LEU A 49 46.32 -19.16 -27.29
CA LEU A 49 45.92 -19.92 -26.10
C LEU A 49 47.09 -20.19 -25.16
N TYR A 50 48.27 -20.52 -25.72
CA TYR A 50 49.49 -20.72 -24.94
C TYR A 50 50.01 -19.42 -24.31
N ARG A 51 49.93 -18.29 -25.03
CA ARG A 51 50.34 -16.98 -24.51
C ARG A 51 49.49 -16.58 -23.31
N ASP A 52 48.18 -16.78 -23.42
CA ASP A 52 47.22 -16.42 -22.39
C ASP A 52 47.41 -17.33 -21.15
N LEU A 53 47.63 -18.63 -21.34
CA LEU A 53 47.94 -19.59 -20.26
C LEU A 53 49.28 -19.35 -19.58
N LYS A 54 50.29 -18.88 -20.32
CA LYS A 54 51.66 -18.78 -19.80
C LYS A 54 51.99 -17.44 -19.17
N SER A 55 51.59 -16.34 -19.81
CA SER A 55 51.85 -14.99 -19.32
C SER A 55 50.57 -14.36 -18.80
N GLY A 56 49.51 -14.31 -19.62
CA GLY A 56 48.29 -13.55 -19.33
C GLY A 56 47.68 -13.86 -17.97
N PHE A 57 47.26 -15.12 -17.75
CA PHE A 57 46.62 -15.51 -16.51
C PHE A 57 47.59 -15.52 -15.31
N ASN A 58 48.87 -15.83 -15.51
CA ASN A 58 49.84 -15.80 -14.42
C ASN A 58 50.13 -14.37 -13.94
N ASP A 59 50.23 -13.42 -14.86
CA ASP A 59 50.42 -12.00 -14.57
C ASP A 59 49.16 -11.44 -13.87
N GLN A 60 47.97 -11.75 -14.38
CA GLN A 60 46.70 -11.36 -13.74
C GLN A 60 46.54 -11.93 -12.33
N LEU A 61 46.92 -13.20 -12.09
CA LEU A 61 46.90 -13.79 -10.76
C LEU A 61 47.92 -13.16 -9.83
N ALA A 62 49.09 -12.73 -10.33
CA ALA A 62 50.07 -12.00 -9.55
C ALA A 62 49.52 -10.63 -9.13
N ASP A 63 48.89 -9.91 -10.06
CA ASP A 63 48.23 -8.62 -9.79
C ASP A 63 47.11 -8.75 -8.74
N ILE A 64 46.30 -9.82 -8.81
CA ILE A 64 45.27 -10.12 -7.80
C ILE A 64 45.90 -10.36 -6.42
N VAL A 65 46.99 -11.11 -6.35
CA VAL A 65 47.69 -11.37 -5.07
C VAL A 65 48.29 -10.09 -4.49
N ASP A 66 48.91 -9.26 -5.33
CA ASP A 66 49.48 -7.98 -4.90
C ASP A 66 48.37 -7.00 -4.44
N GLY A 67 47.26 -6.93 -5.17
CA GLY A 67 46.07 -6.18 -4.78
C GLY A 67 45.48 -6.67 -3.44
N TYR A 68 45.36 -7.98 -3.26
CA TYR A 68 44.91 -8.60 -2.01
C TYR A 68 45.83 -8.28 -0.83
N GLN A 69 47.16 -8.31 -1.02
CA GLN A 69 48.12 -7.95 0.02
C GLN A 69 48.02 -6.46 0.40
N GLN A 70 47.86 -5.56 -0.59
CA GLN A 70 47.67 -4.14 -0.34
C GLN A 70 46.36 -3.86 0.41
N MET A 71 45.27 -4.56 0.06
CA MET A 71 43.99 -4.43 0.74
C MET A 71 44.04 -5.02 2.15
N THR A 72 44.72 -6.15 2.36
CA THR A 72 44.95 -6.70 3.70
C THR A 72 45.78 -5.74 4.56
N ALA A 73 46.78 -5.06 3.97
CA ALA A 73 47.56 -4.02 4.66
C ALA A 73 46.73 -2.78 5.01
N GLN A 74 45.65 -2.52 4.26
CA GLN A 74 44.66 -1.48 4.55
C GLN A 74 43.52 -1.97 5.47
N ASN A 75 43.67 -3.15 6.08
CA ASN A 75 42.75 -3.83 6.99
C ASN A 75 41.39 -4.22 6.38
N PHE A 76 41.33 -4.48 5.07
CA PHE A 76 40.14 -5.08 4.47
C PHE A 76 40.04 -6.56 4.84
N VAL A 77 38.83 -7.00 5.21
CA VAL A 77 38.52 -8.39 5.49
C VAL A 77 37.59 -8.93 4.42
N PHE A 78 37.99 -10.04 3.80
CA PHE A 78 37.23 -10.70 2.74
C PHE A 78 36.53 -11.94 3.32
N GLY A 79 35.58 -11.72 4.23
CA GLY A 79 34.96 -12.74 5.10
C GLY A 79 35.08 -14.21 4.66
N ASN A 80 34.17 -14.66 3.77
CA ASN A 80 34.04 -16.07 3.36
C ASN A 80 34.79 -16.43 2.06
N VAL A 81 35.52 -15.49 1.45
CA VAL A 81 36.20 -15.74 0.16
C VAL A 81 37.67 -15.99 0.43
N ASP A 82 38.07 -17.27 0.37
CA ASP A 82 39.48 -17.67 0.40
C ASP A 82 40.13 -17.34 -0.95
N ILE A 83 40.48 -16.06 -1.14
CA ILE A 83 41.18 -15.57 -2.33
C ILE A 83 42.50 -16.34 -2.54
N PRO A 84 43.34 -16.58 -1.51
CA PRO A 84 44.52 -17.44 -1.65
C PRO A 84 44.21 -18.87 -2.12
N GLY A 85 43.16 -19.49 -1.60
CA GLY A 85 42.72 -20.84 -1.99
C GLY A 85 42.22 -20.89 -3.44
N GLN A 86 41.43 -19.91 -3.87
CA GLN A 86 40.94 -19.80 -5.24
C GLN A 86 42.08 -19.53 -6.23
N VAL A 87 43.03 -18.65 -5.89
CA VAL A 87 44.23 -18.42 -6.72
C VAL A 87 45.05 -19.70 -6.88
N ASN A 88 45.21 -20.50 -5.81
CA ASN A 88 45.90 -21.79 -5.90
C ASN A 88 45.14 -22.81 -6.75
N ARG A 89 43.81 -22.82 -6.68
CA ARG A 89 42.97 -23.66 -7.52
C ARG A 89 43.10 -23.27 -9.00
N ILE A 90 43.01 -21.98 -9.32
CA ILE A 90 43.18 -21.48 -10.70
C ILE A 90 44.58 -21.83 -11.22
N LYS A 91 45.63 -21.73 -10.40
CA LYS A 91 46.98 -22.21 -10.78
C LYS A 91 47.01 -23.70 -11.11
N GLY A 92 46.25 -24.53 -10.39
CA GLY A 92 46.09 -25.94 -10.71
C GLY A 92 45.32 -26.17 -12.01
N GLU A 93 44.25 -25.41 -12.26
CA GLU A 93 43.48 -25.46 -13.50
C GLU A 93 44.34 -25.01 -14.71
N ILE A 94 45.18 -23.98 -14.56
CA ILE A 94 46.17 -23.57 -15.56
C ILE A 94 47.18 -24.70 -15.86
N GLN A 95 47.61 -25.47 -14.85
CA GLN A 95 48.50 -26.61 -15.07
C GLN A 95 47.82 -27.74 -15.85
N THR A 96 46.56 -28.03 -15.56
CA THR A 96 45.75 -29.02 -16.29
C THR A 96 45.48 -28.57 -17.72
N ALA A 97 45.11 -27.30 -17.93
CA ALA A 97 44.92 -26.72 -19.26
C ALA A 97 46.22 -26.75 -20.09
N ASN A 98 47.38 -26.53 -19.46
CA ASN A 98 48.67 -26.71 -20.12
C ASN A 98 48.96 -28.17 -20.52
N GLN A 99 48.44 -29.16 -19.77
CA GLN A 99 48.53 -30.58 -20.14
C GLN A 99 47.60 -30.91 -21.32
N HIS A 100 46.34 -30.45 -21.28
CA HIS A 100 45.40 -30.61 -22.40
C HIS A 100 45.92 -29.96 -23.70
N LEU A 101 46.60 -28.81 -23.58
CA LEU A 101 47.27 -28.17 -24.71
C LEU A 101 48.46 -28.99 -25.22
N ALA A 102 49.21 -29.65 -24.33
CA ALA A 102 50.30 -30.56 -24.72
C ALA A 102 49.78 -31.82 -25.43
N ASP A 103 48.56 -32.26 -25.10
CA ASP A 103 47.83 -33.36 -25.74
C ASP A 103 47.11 -32.94 -27.05
N LEU A 104 47.26 -31.67 -27.47
CA LEU A 104 46.62 -31.05 -28.65
C LEU A 104 45.08 -31.01 -28.61
N ASP A 105 44.45 -31.07 -27.43
CA ASP A 105 43.00 -30.90 -27.30
C ASP A 105 42.62 -29.42 -27.23
N VAL A 106 42.47 -28.79 -28.40
CA VAL A 106 42.16 -27.36 -28.52
C VAL A 106 40.74 -27.02 -28.08
N ALA A 107 39.78 -27.94 -28.25
CA ALA A 107 38.39 -27.71 -27.84
C ALA A 107 38.28 -27.63 -26.30
N THR A 108 38.88 -28.60 -25.61
CA THR A 108 38.89 -28.63 -24.13
C THR A 108 39.75 -27.49 -23.57
N THR A 109 40.92 -27.21 -24.16
CA THR A 109 41.78 -26.09 -23.72
C THR A 109 41.08 -24.73 -23.86
N THR A 110 40.29 -24.52 -24.91
CA THR A 110 39.54 -23.26 -25.10
C THR A 110 38.45 -23.10 -24.03
N ALA A 111 37.75 -24.18 -23.68
CA ALA A 111 36.76 -24.18 -22.60
C ALA A 111 37.41 -23.94 -21.23
N ASP A 112 38.54 -24.59 -20.96
CA ASP A 112 39.31 -24.41 -19.72
C ASP A 112 39.81 -22.96 -19.59
N ASN A 113 40.33 -22.36 -20.67
CA ASN A 113 40.75 -20.96 -20.68
C ASN A 113 39.59 -20.00 -20.39
N HIS A 114 38.42 -20.23 -20.99
CA HIS A 114 37.25 -19.39 -20.71
C HIS A 114 36.78 -19.52 -19.25
N ASN A 115 36.79 -20.73 -18.69
CA ASN A 115 36.45 -20.94 -17.29
C ASN A 115 37.45 -20.27 -16.34
N ILE A 116 38.75 -20.26 -16.68
CA ILE A 116 39.79 -19.55 -15.93
C ILE A 116 39.57 -18.04 -16.01
N GLU A 117 39.26 -17.51 -17.18
CA GLU A 117 38.97 -16.08 -17.39
C GLU A 117 37.77 -15.63 -16.54
N VAL A 118 36.67 -16.37 -16.56
CA VAL A 118 35.47 -16.08 -15.74
C VAL A 118 35.82 -16.09 -14.24
N GLN A 119 36.61 -17.06 -13.78
CA GLN A 119 37.03 -17.11 -12.37
C GLN A 119 37.94 -15.94 -11.97
N ILE A 120 38.82 -15.49 -12.87
CA ILE A 120 39.68 -14.32 -12.65
C ILE A 120 38.82 -13.04 -12.60
N ASP A 121 37.86 -12.90 -13.51
CA ASP A 121 36.92 -11.78 -13.52
C ASP A 121 36.06 -11.75 -12.24
N ASP A 122 35.58 -12.89 -11.77
CA ASP A 122 34.85 -13.01 -10.51
C ASP A 122 35.71 -12.56 -9.31
N LEU A 123 36.99 -12.93 -9.27
CA LEU A 123 37.93 -12.47 -8.24
C LEU A 123 38.13 -10.96 -8.29
N TYR A 124 38.30 -10.37 -9.47
CA TYR A 124 38.38 -8.92 -9.63
C TYR A 124 37.10 -8.23 -9.18
N ALA A 125 35.92 -8.78 -9.51
CA ALA A 125 34.64 -8.24 -9.09
C ALA A 125 34.49 -8.21 -7.56
N VAL A 126 34.97 -9.24 -6.86
CA VAL A 126 34.97 -9.26 -5.39
C VAL A 126 35.86 -8.16 -4.81
N LEU A 127 37.09 -8.02 -5.34
CA LEU A 127 38.01 -6.97 -4.90
C LEU A 127 37.44 -5.57 -5.16
N GLU A 128 36.92 -5.34 -6.35
CA GLU A 128 36.32 -4.06 -6.75
C GLU A 128 35.12 -3.71 -5.87
N LYS A 129 34.26 -4.69 -5.54
CA LYS A 129 33.12 -4.51 -4.66
C LYS A 129 33.55 -4.02 -3.28
N GLU A 130 34.60 -4.59 -2.69
CA GLU A 130 35.10 -4.18 -1.37
C GLU A 130 35.72 -2.77 -1.40
N VAL A 131 36.45 -2.42 -2.46
CA VAL A 131 37.00 -1.06 -2.62
C VAL A 131 35.90 -0.01 -2.75
N LYS A 132 34.84 -0.31 -3.52
CA LYS A 132 33.69 0.58 -3.70
C LYS A 132 32.81 0.68 -2.45
N ALA A 133 32.64 -0.42 -1.72
CA ALA A 133 31.79 -0.47 -0.53
C ALA A 133 32.31 0.42 0.60
N LYS A 134 33.63 0.56 0.78
CA LYS A 134 34.21 1.36 1.87
C LYS A 134 33.74 2.83 1.93
N PRO A 135 33.91 3.66 0.87
CA PRO A 135 33.43 5.04 0.91
C PRO A 135 31.90 5.13 1.02
N GLU A 136 31.16 4.17 0.43
CA GLU A 136 29.71 4.12 0.52
C GLU A 136 29.26 3.85 1.96
N VAL A 137 29.86 2.87 2.64
CA VAL A 137 29.63 2.56 4.06
C VAL A 137 29.93 3.75 4.95
N ASP A 138 31.04 4.46 4.74
CA ASP A 138 31.37 5.64 5.55
C ASP A 138 30.32 6.75 5.41
N SER A 139 29.84 7.00 4.19
CA SER A 139 28.79 8.00 3.93
C SER A 139 27.42 7.58 4.49
N GLN A 140 27.06 6.31 4.30
CA GLN A 140 25.80 5.74 4.77
C GLN A 140 25.76 5.65 6.29
N ASN A 141 26.91 5.47 6.94
CA ASN A 141 27.02 5.41 8.40
C ASN A 141 26.60 6.73 9.07
N GLU A 142 27.00 7.88 8.50
CA GLU A 142 26.59 9.21 9.00
C GLU A 142 25.09 9.45 8.77
N GLU A 143 24.59 9.12 7.58
CA GLU A 143 23.16 9.22 7.24
C GLU A 143 22.29 8.33 8.14
N LEU A 144 22.70 7.08 8.33
CA LEU A 144 22.00 6.09 9.15
C LEU A 144 21.95 6.52 10.62
N SER A 145 23.04 7.04 11.16
CA SER A 145 23.09 7.58 12.53
C SER A 145 22.13 8.77 12.72
N ALA A 146 22.11 9.70 11.76
CA ALA A 146 21.19 10.83 11.78
C ALA A 146 19.74 10.37 11.67
N PHE A 147 19.46 9.40 10.78
CA PHE A 147 18.12 8.87 10.56
C PHE A 147 17.60 8.08 11.77
N LEU A 148 18.44 7.24 12.40
CA LEU A 148 18.14 6.55 13.66
C LEU A 148 17.80 7.54 14.77
N THR A 149 18.61 8.58 14.93
CA THR A 149 18.38 9.62 15.94
C THR A 149 17.04 10.32 15.69
N HIS A 150 16.76 10.68 14.44
CA HIS A 150 15.50 11.30 14.06
C HIS A 150 14.29 10.37 14.31
N ALA A 151 14.35 9.12 13.85
CA ALA A 151 13.30 8.12 14.02
C ALA A 151 12.99 7.85 15.51
N LYS A 152 14.03 7.81 16.35
CA LYS A 152 13.91 7.63 17.81
C LYS A 152 13.25 8.82 18.49
N GLN A 153 13.67 10.05 18.13
CA GLN A 153 13.04 11.27 18.64
C GLN A 153 11.58 11.36 18.21
N GLN A 154 11.27 11.05 16.96
CA GLN A 154 9.92 11.06 16.43
C GLN A 154 9.03 10.00 17.09
N ASN A 155 9.56 8.79 17.31
CA ASN A 155 8.84 7.75 18.05
C ASN A 155 8.54 8.20 19.49
N HIS A 156 9.53 8.72 20.20
CA HIS A 156 9.33 9.21 21.56
C HIS A 156 8.27 10.32 21.64
N ALA A 157 8.33 11.29 20.72
CA ALA A 157 7.32 12.34 20.63
C ALA A 157 5.93 11.77 20.33
N LEU A 158 5.84 10.77 19.45
CA LEU A 158 4.60 10.07 19.13
C LEU A 158 4.03 9.33 20.35
N GLN A 159 4.86 8.63 21.12
CA GLN A 159 4.45 7.94 22.35
C GLN A 159 3.92 8.92 23.39
N VAL A 160 4.60 10.05 23.63
CA VAL A 160 4.14 11.07 24.56
C VAL A 160 2.80 11.67 24.12
N GLU A 161 2.64 11.92 22.82
CA GLU A 161 1.38 12.42 22.26
C GLU A 161 0.26 11.38 22.39
N LEU A 162 0.54 10.12 22.09
CA LEU A 162 -0.38 9.00 22.27
C LEU A 162 -0.81 8.83 23.73
N ASP A 163 0.12 8.89 24.67
CA ASP A 163 -0.16 8.82 26.09
C ASP A 163 -1.08 9.98 26.52
N ARG A 164 -0.78 11.20 26.07
CA ARG A 164 -1.65 12.36 26.33
C ARG A 164 -3.05 12.15 25.77
N LEU A 165 -3.17 11.63 24.55
CA LEU A 165 -4.45 11.45 23.89
C LEU A 165 -5.24 10.27 24.45
N SER A 166 -4.57 9.23 24.93
CA SER A 166 -5.21 8.08 25.61
C SER A 166 -6.00 8.49 26.85
N GLN A 167 -5.66 9.63 27.46
CA GLN A 167 -6.41 10.19 28.60
C GLN A 167 -7.78 10.73 28.19
N SER A 168 -7.91 11.22 26.97
CA SER A 168 -9.12 11.90 26.46
C SER A 168 -9.87 11.09 25.40
N TYR A 169 -9.20 10.14 24.74
CA TYR A 169 -9.73 9.38 23.61
C TYR A 169 -9.51 7.88 23.79
N VAL A 170 -10.45 7.09 23.28
CA VAL A 170 -10.29 5.64 23.16
C VAL A 170 -9.55 5.36 21.85
N LEU A 171 -8.35 4.80 21.97
CA LEU A 171 -7.52 4.35 20.85
C LEU A 171 -7.94 2.91 20.48
N THR A 172 -8.57 2.73 19.32
CA THR A 172 -9.23 1.48 18.92
C THR A 172 -8.37 0.55 18.07
N HIS A 173 -7.25 1.02 17.51
CA HIS A 173 -6.44 0.28 16.55
C HIS A 173 -5.10 -0.22 17.12
N GLY A 174 -4.94 -0.22 18.44
CA GLY A 174 -3.68 -0.63 19.07
C GLY A 174 -2.53 0.33 18.76
N GLU A 175 -2.82 1.61 18.59
CA GLU A 175 -1.85 2.64 18.22
C GLU A 175 -0.68 2.71 19.21
N LEU A 176 -0.95 2.46 20.49
CA LEU A 176 0.05 2.43 21.57
C LEU A 176 0.97 1.20 21.44
N ASP A 177 0.39 0.01 21.23
CA ASP A 177 1.15 -1.23 21.03
C ASP A 177 2.01 -1.15 19.76
N ASN A 178 1.49 -0.57 18.68
CA ASN A 178 2.21 -0.33 17.45
C ASN A 178 3.38 0.64 17.67
N ALA A 179 3.17 1.75 18.38
CA ALA A 179 4.24 2.69 18.73
C ALA A 179 5.34 2.05 19.59
N GLN A 180 4.96 1.14 20.50
CA GLN A 180 5.91 0.39 21.32
C GLN A 180 6.68 -0.68 20.51
N THR A 181 6.01 -1.34 19.57
CA THR A 181 6.63 -2.27 18.61
C THR A 181 7.66 -1.54 17.75
N LEU A 182 7.28 -0.39 17.18
CA LEU A 182 8.18 0.48 16.43
C LEU A 182 9.38 0.92 17.26
N ALA A 183 9.22 1.18 18.56
CA ALA A 183 10.34 1.55 19.43
C ALA A 183 11.30 0.37 19.63
N THR A 184 10.76 -0.85 19.71
CA THR A 184 11.56 -2.08 19.80
C THR A 184 12.33 -2.32 18.51
N GLU A 185 11.69 -2.14 17.34
CA GLU A 185 12.35 -2.26 16.03
C GLU A 185 13.46 -1.21 15.85
N ILE A 186 13.23 0.04 16.26
CA ILE A 186 14.29 1.08 16.23
C ILE A 186 15.46 0.71 17.13
N ASN A 187 15.21 0.20 18.34
CA ASN A 187 16.27 -0.24 19.25
C ASN A 187 17.05 -1.42 18.67
N GLN A 188 16.38 -2.36 18.01
CA GLN A 188 17.04 -3.46 17.29
C GLN A 188 17.93 -2.92 16.16
N ALA A 189 17.43 -1.98 15.35
CA ALA A 189 18.21 -1.32 14.32
C ALA A 189 19.43 -0.56 14.90
N GLU A 190 19.30 0.04 16.09
CA GLU A 190 20.41 0.68 16.82
C GLU A 190 21.44 -0.35 17.32
N GLU A 191 21.01 -1.51 17.83
CA GLU A 191 21.91 -2.61 18.20
C GLU A 191 22.68 -3.17 17.01
N TYR A 192 22.00 -3.33 15.87
CA TYR A 192 22.59 -3.73 14.60
C TYR A 192 23.62 -2.71 14.10
N TYR A 193 23.26 -1.43 14.11
CA TYR A 193 24.18 -0.33 13.80
C TYR A 193 25.42 -0.32 14.70
N GLN A 194 25.24 -0.53 16.01
CA GLN A 194 26.35 -0.60 16.95
C GLN A 194 27.24 -1.82 16.70
N THR A 195 26.65 -2.94 16.29
CA THR A 195 27.37 -4.17 15.91
C THR A 195 28.20 -3.93 14.67
N ASP A 196 27.64 -3.29 13.64
CA ASP A 196 28.36 -2.92 12.41
C ASP A 196 29.49 -1.93 12.71
N ALA A 197 29.23 -0.89 13.52
CA ALA A 197 30.24 0.08 13.91
C ALA A 197 31.40 -0.59 14.66
N ASN A 198 31.10 -1.56 15.53
CA ASN A 198 32.11 -2.37 16.19
C ASN A 198 32.86 -3.25 15.20
N ALA A 199 32.16 -3.90 14.25
CA ALA A 199 32.75 -4.77 13.23
C ALA A 199 33.71 -4.00 12.29
N ILE A 200 33.37 -2.76 11.95
CA ILE A 200 34.25 -1.83 11.23
C ILE A 200 35.49 -1.52 12.08
N ALA A 201 35.32 -1.23 13.37
CA ALA A 201 36.43 -0.90 14.27
C ALA A 201 37.36 -2.10 14.54
N THR A 202 36.81 -3.31 14.67
CA THR A 202 37.55 -4.54 14.90
C THR A 202 38.05 -5.20 13.61
N HIS A 203 37.64 -4.67 12.45
CA HIS A 203 37.94 -5.23 11.12
C HIS A 203 37.61 -6.72 11.08
N THR A 204 36.39 -7.11 11.47
CA THR A 204 35.98 -8.52 11.54
C THR A 204 35.12 -8.95 10.35
N ASP A 205 34.46 -8.01 9.70
CA ASP A 205 33.50 -8.27 8.62
C ASP A 205 33.86 -7.55 7.31
N SER A 206 33.35 -8.08 6.20
CA SER A 206 33.46 -7.52 4.85
C SER A 206 32.68 -6.21 4.73
N TYR A 207 33.26 -5.19 4.09
CA TYR A 207 32.56 -3.93 3.85
C TYR A 207 31.33 -4.13 2.97
N SER A 208 31.37 -5.08 2.03
CA SER A 208 30.20 -5.38 1.20
C SER A 208 29.03 -6.01 1.97
N ASN A 209 29.31 -6.77 3.04
CA ASN A 209 28.25 -7.33 3.90
C ASN A 209 27.66 -6.24 4.80
N ILE A 210 28.52 -5.39 5.37
CA ILE A 210 28.10 -4.24 6.18
C ILE A 210 27.23 -3.29 5.35
N GLN A 211 27.63 -3.02 4.11
CA GLN A 211 26.84 -2.21 3.18
C GLN A 211 25.43 -2.80 2.97
N GLN A 212 25.34 -4.11 2.72
CA GLN A 212 24.04 -4.74 2.51
C GLN A 212 23.17 -4.62 3.75
N HIS A 213 23.76 -4.85 4.92
CA HIS A 213 23.04 -4.71 6.19
C HIS A 213 22.58 -3.26 6.41
N GLN A 214 23.42 -2.26 6.16
CA GLN A 214 23.04 -0.84 6.23
C GLN A 214 21.89 -0.49 5.28
N LEU A 215 21.91 -1.03 4.05
CA LEU A 215 20.81 -0.83 3.09
C LEU A 215 19.50 -1.43 3.60
N ASP A 216 19.55 -2.64 4.16
CA ASP A 216 18.39 -3.30 4.74
C ASP A 216 17.85 -2.50 5.94
N GLN A 217 18.74 -1.99 6.82
CA GLN A 217 18.36 -1.12 7.94
C GLN A 217 17.70 0.18 7.45
N LEU A 218 18.22 0.81 6.40
CA LEU A 218 17.64 2.03 5.84
C LEU A 218 16.23 1.78 5.28
N GLN A 219 16.01 0.62 4.65
CA GLN A 219 14.67 0.22 4.22
C GLN A 219 13.73 0.01 5.40
N THR A 220 14.17 -0.69 6.44
CA THR A 220 13.39 -0.90 7.68
C THR A 220 13.04 0.43 8.34
N LEU A 221 14.00 1.35 8.48
CA LEU A 221 13.75 2.67 9.06
C LEU A 221 12.80 3.52 8.22
N THR A 222 12.86 3.40 6.88
CA THR A 222 11.89 4.04 5.98
C THR A 222 10.48 3.50 6.20
N GLN A 223 10.32 2.20 6.36
CA GLN A 223 9.03 1.57 6.68
C GLN A 223 8.50 2.04 8.04
N ILE A 224 9.38 2.09 9.05
CA ILE A 224 9.07 2.63 10.38
C ILE A 224 8.58 4.07 10.27
N GLU A 225 9.26 4.93 9.51
CA GLU A 225 8.86 6.32 9.32
C GLU A 225 7.47 6.43 8.66
N GLN A 226 7.19 5.60 7.66
CA GLN A 226 5.88 5.56 7.02
C GLN A 226 4.77 5.15 8.00
N GLN A 227 5.02 4.12 8.82
CA GLN A 227 4.07 3.70 9.86
C GLN A 227 3.87 4.78 10.93
N GLN A 228 4.95 5.43 11.38
CA GLN A 228 4.87 6.57 12.30
C GLN A 228 4.04 7.71 11.71
N ARG A 229 4.20 8.02 10.42
CA ARG A 229 3.38 9.04 9.75
C ARG A 229 1.90 8.63 9.70
N GLN A 230 1.59 7.38 9.36
CA GLN A 230 0.20 6.90 9.34
C GLN A 230 -0.47 7.01 10.71
N ILE A 231 0.22 6.59 11.77
CA ILE A 231 -0.28 6.72 13.16
C ILE A 231 -0.48 8.20 13.49
N ASN A 232 0.51 9.03 13.20
CA ASN A 232 0.45 10.47 13.47
C ASN A 232 -0.70 11.15 12.69
N ASP A 233 -0.94 10.79 11.44
CA ASP A 233 -2.01 11.36 10.61
C ASP A 233 -3.40 10.90 11.07
N GLY A 234 -3.55 9.66 11.53
CA GLY A 234 -4.79 9.18 12.15
C GLY A 234 -5.14 9.93 13.43
N ILE A 235 -4.10 10.34 14.17
CA ILE A 235 -4.23 11.07 15.43
C ILE A 235 -4.40 12.58 15.20
N LYS A 236 -3.68 13.15 14.22
CA LYS A 236 -3.73 14.55 13.79
C LYS A 236 -5.06 14.86 13.14
N GLY A 237 -6.07 14.97 13.97
CA GLY A 237 -7.43 15.17 13.51
C GLY A 237 -8.43 15.07 14.64
N LEU A 238 -8.17 14.23 15.64
CA LEU A 238 -9.11 13.91 16.72
C LEU A 238 -9.67 15.18 17.39
N GLY A 239 -8.81 16.14 17.74
CA GLY A 239 -9.28 17.40 18.36
C GLY A 239 -10.18 18.24 17.43
N THR A 240 -9.85 18.33 16.13
CA THR A 240 -10.70 19.07 15.17
C THR A 240 -11.99 18.33 14.85
N GLN A 241 -11.94 16.99 14.81
CA GLN A 241 -13.09 16.13 14.62
C GLN A 241 -14.03 16.22 15.83
N GLU A 242 -13.50 16.24 17.05
CA GLU A 242 -14.28 16.42 18.28
C GLU A 242 -14.98 17.78 18.27
N GLN A 243 -14.28 18.86 17.92
CA GLN A 243 -14.90 20.19 17.83
C GLN A 243 -16.04 20.21 16.82
N LYS A 244 -15.85 19.63 15.63
CA LYS A 244 -16.90 19.50 14.60
C LYS A 244 -18.06 18.63 15.09
N ALA A 245 -17.78 17.55 15.81
CA ALA A 245 -18.78 16.68 16.40
C ALA A 245 -19.64 17.43 17.42
N ARG A 246 -19.02 18.22 18.31
CA ARG A 246 -19.74 19.06 19.29
C ARG A 246 -20.63 20.11 18.60
N GLN A 247 -20.14 20.74 17.55
CA GLN A 247 -20.93 21.70 16.76
C GLN A 247 -22.14 21.03 16.10
N ARG A 248 -21.95 19.84 15.50
CA ARG A 248 -23.04 19.07 14.89
C ARG A 248 -24.05 18.59 15.92
N PHE A 249 -23.59 18.13 17.08
CA PHE A 249 -24.47 17.76 18.20
C PHE A 249 -25.36 18.94 18.62
N GLN A 250 -24.79 20.13 18.82
CA GLN A 250 -25.57 21.33 19.11
C GLN A 250 -26.57 21.68 18.01
N TYR A 251 -26.20 21.47 16.75
CA TYR A 251 -27.11 21.66 15.63
C TYR A 251 -28.29 20.67 15.70
N PHE A 252 -28.02 19.38 15.93
CA PHE A 252 -29.08 18.36 16.04
C PHE A 252 -30.02 18.62 17.22
N ASP A 253 -29.48 18.98 18.38
CA ASP A 253 -30.28 19.33 19.57
C ASP A 253 -31.21 20.54 19.31
N ASN A 254 -30.68 21.59 18.67
CA ASN A 254 -31.47 22.76 18.29
C ASN A 254 -32.53 22.44 17.24
N GLN A 255 -32.22 21.58 16.25
CA GLN A 255 -33.18 21.15 15.23
C GLN A 255 -34.31 20.34 15.86
N MET A 256 -34.01 19.40 16.76
CA MET A 256 -35.01 18.64 17.51
C MET A 256 -35.94 19.56 18.31
N HIS A 257 -35.38 20.55 19.01
CA HIS A 257 -36.19 21.54 19.72
C HIS A 257 -37.03 22.41 18.78
N THR A 258 -36.54 22.73 17.59
CA THR A 258 -37.27 23.51 16.60
C THR A 258 -38.46 22.73 16.05
N ILE A 259 -38.25 21.47 15.66
CA ILE A 259 -39.32 20.56 15.19
C ILE A 259 -40.39 20.40 16.26
N LYS A 260 -39.98 20.15 17.51
CA LYS A 260 -40.90 20.03 18.64
C LYS A 260 -41.75 21.30 18.82
N ARG A 261 -41.12 22.48 18.83
CA ARG A 261 -41.83 23.76 18.98
C ARG A 261 -42.78 24.06 17.82
N GLN A 262 -42.38 23.71 16.59
CA GLN A 262 -43.22 23.90 15.41
C GLN A 262 -44.51 23.07 15.50
N LEU A 263 -44.42 21.82 15.95
CA LEU A 263 -45.60 20.97 16.13
C LEU A 263 -46.45 21.37 17.34
N GLU A 264 -45.82 21.73 18.46
CA GLU A 264 -46.55 22.25 19.64
C GLU A 264 -47.32 23.54 19.32
N GLY A 265 -46.77 24.40 18.45
CA GLY A 265 -47.41 25.65 18.03
C GLY A 265 -48.72 25.46 17.25
N LEU A 266 -48.94 24.30 16.63
CA LEU A 266 -50.17 23.98 15.89
C LEU A 266 -51.35 23.64 16.81
N ASN A 267 -51.14 23.48 18.12
CA ASN A 267 -52.17 23.11 19.11
C ASN A 267 -53.04 21.91 18.69
N LEU A 268 -52.42 20.91 18.07
CA LEU A 268 -53.12 19.71 17.59
C LEU A 268 -53.67 18.87 18.76
N PRO A 269 -54.82 18.18 18.57
CA PRO A 269 -55.42 17.34 19.60
C PRO A 269 -54.56 16.11 19.97
N GLY A 270 -53.63 15.71 19.10
CA GLY A 270 -52.66 14.64 19.34
C GLY A 270 -51.64 14.54 18.20
N LEU A 271 -50.81 13.49 18.19
CA LEU A 271 -49.89 13.20 17.09
C LEU A 271 -49.99 11.71 16.72
N PRO A 272 -49.74 11.35 15.45
CA PRO A 272 -49.71 9.95 15.03
C PRO A 272 -48.70 9.16 15.87
N LYS A 273 -49.09 7.95 16.29
CA LYS A 273 -48.22 7.08 17.11
C LYS A 273 -46.90 6.77 16.40
N ASP A 274 -46.95 6.45 15.11
CA ASP A 274 -45.77 6.13 14.30
C ASP A 274 -44.76 7.30 14.25
N TYR A 275 -45.26 8.54 14.26
CA TYR A 275 -44.42 9.73 14.31
C TYR A 275 -43.76 9.89 15.69
N LEU A 276 -44.54 9.73 16.77
CA LEU A 276 -44.03 9.83 18.14
C LEU A 276 -42.96 8.77 18.42
N ASP A 277 -43.19 7.52 18.02
CA ASP A 277 -42.24 6.44 18.20
C ASP A 277 -40.92 6.77 17.49
N TYR A 278 -40.97 7.28 16.25
CA TYR A 278 -39.78 7.71 15.52
C TYR A 278 -39.09 8.91 16.17
N PHE A 279 -39.84 9.93 16.60
CA PHE A 279 -39.30 11.09 17.31
C PHE A 279 -38.55 10.69 18.59
N TYR A 280 -39.08 9.74 19.36
CA TYR A 280 -38.42 9.26 20.57
C TYR A 280 -37.14 8.48 20.27
N VAL A 281 -37.10 7.67 19.21
CA VAL A 281 -35.88 6.97 18.78
C VAL A 281 -34.77 7.97 18.43
N VAL A 282 -35.08 8.95 17.58
CA VAL A 282 -34.09 9.98 17.18
C VAL A 282 -33.66 10.82 18.38
N SER A 283 -34.58 11.16 19.28
CA SER A 283 -34.25 11.90 20.51
C SER A 283 -33.31 11.11 21.42
N ASP A 284 -33.54 9.82 21.61
CA ASP A 284 -32.69 8.94 22.41
C ASP A 284 -31.30 8.78 21.76
N GLU A 285 -31.21 8.72 20.43
CA GLU A 285 -29.94 8.69 19.71
C GLU A 285 -29.13 9.98 19.88
N VAL A 286 -29.77 11.15 19.82
CA VAL A 286 -29.12 12.45 20.09
C VAL A 286 -28.64 12.51 21.54
N GLU A 287 -29.44 12.05 22.51
CA GLU A 287 -29.04 12.00 23.92
C GLU A 287 -27.86 11.04 24.17
N LYS A 288 -27.86 9.88 23.50
CA LYS A 288 -26.74 8.93 23.52
C LYS A 288 -25.47 9.54 22.94
N LEU A 289 -25.56 10.30 21.84
CA LEU A 289 -24.44 11.03 21.27
C LEU A 289 -23.89 12.08 22.25
N GLY A 290 -24.76 12.85 22.91
CA GLY A 290 -24.36 13.80 23.96
C GLY A 290 -23.69 13.11 25.15
N SER A 291 -24.21 11.94 25.54
CA SER A 291 -23.61 11.09 26.57
C SER A 291 -22.24 10.54 26.15
N ALA A 292 -22.06 10.17 24.87
CA ALA A 292 -20.78 9.71 24.34
C ALA A 292 -19.73 10.83 24.30
N LEU A 293 -20.11 12.06 23.96
CA LEU A 293 -19.25 13.26 23.92
C LEU A 293 -18.90 13.85 25.30
N SER A 294 -19.60 13.42 26.36
CA SER A 294 -19.36 13.88 27.73
C SER A 294 -18.59 12.86 28.58
N LYS A 295 -18.27 11.68 28.03
CA LYS A 295 -17.37 10.73 28.68
C LYS A 295 -15.97 11.30 28.83
N THR A 296 -15.26 10.89 29.88
CA THR A 296 -13.85 11.22 30.10
C THR A 296 -12.96 10.77 28.94
N GLN A 297 -13.24 9.60 28.39
CA GLN A 297 -12.61 9.08 27.18
C GLN A 297 -13.66 8.97 26.07
N ILE A 298 -13.43 9.68 24.98
CA ILE A 298 -14.34 9.74 23.82
C ILE A 298 -13.86 8.76 22.75
N ASN A 299 -14.75 7.86 22.30
CA ASN A 299 -14.50 7.08 21.09
C ASN A 299 -14.96 7.90 19.87
N MET A 300 -14.00 8.53 19.17
CA MET A 300 -14.30 9.39 18.02
C MET A 300 -14.82 8.62 16.81
N GLU A 301 -14.47 7.34 16.66
CA GLU A 301 -14.97 6.51 15.57
C GLU A 301 -16.47 6.22 15.75
N ASP A 302 -16.87 5.84 16.98
CA ASP A 302 -18.27 5.60 17.33
C ASP A 302 -19.09 6.89 17.20
N VAL A 303 -18.56 8.02 17.69
CA VAL A 303 -19.20 9.34 17.58
C VAL A 303 -19.43 9.70 16.12
N THR A 304 -18.44 9.47 15.26
CA THR A 304 -18.54 9.79 13.82
C THR A 304 -19.59 8.93 13.13
N LYS A 305 -19.67 7.63 13.45
CA LYS A 305 -20.73 6.74 12.94
C LYS A 305 -22.11 7.20 13.39
N GLN A 306 -22.27 7.52 14.68
CA GLN A 306 -23.54 8.02 15.23
C GLN A 306 -23.96 9.36 14.60
N LEU A 307 -23.03 10.28 14.36
CA LEU A 307 -23.32 11.55 13.71
C LEU A 307 -23.92 11.37 12.32
N VAL A 308 -23.43 10.41 11.54
CA VAL A 308 -23.95 10.12 10.19
C VAL A 308 -25.35 9.51 10.25
N MET A 309 -25.59 8.58 11.20
CA MET A 309 -26.92 7.99 11.41
C MET A 309 -27.93 9.06 11.81
N ILE A 310 -27.64 9.82 12.87
CA ILE A 310 -28.51 10.90 13.37
C ILE A 310 -28.78 11.95 12.30
N GLN A 311 -27.80 12.27 11.44
CA GLN A 311 -28.02 13.21 10.34
C GLN A 311 -29.07 12.69 9.35
N ALA A 312 -29.02 11.42 8.99
CA ALA A 312 -30.01 10.80 8.10
C ALA A 312 -31.38 10.72 8.78
N ASP A 313 -31.42 10.28 10.04
CA ASP A 313 -32.67 10.13 10.78
C ASP A 313 -33.36 11.47 11.05
N LEU A 314 -32.58 12.52 11.34
CA LEU A 314 -33.12 13.87 11.54
C LEU A 314 -33.67 14.47 10.23
N ALA A 315 -33.08 14.14 9.07
CA ALA A 315 -33.62 14.55 7.78
C ALA A 315 -34.99 13.88 7.53
N THR A 316 -35.10 12.57 7.77
CA THR A 316 -36.37 11.84 7.66
C THR A 316 -37.40 12.32 8.69
N LEU A 317 -36.97 12.65 9.92
CA LEU A 317 -37.86 13.20 10.94
C LEU A 317 -38.38 14.57 10.53
N THR A 318 -37.54 15.41 9.92
CA THR A 318 -37.94 16.74 9.42
C THR A 318 -38.98 16.61 8.33
N GLU A 319 -38.79 15.71 7.37
CA GLU A 319 -39.75 15.41 6.32
C GLU A 319 -41.09 14.94 6.90
N LYS A 320 -41.09 13.92 7.77
CA LYS A 320 -42.29 13.42 8.45
C LYS A 320 -42.99 14.51 9.27
N SER A 321 -42.24 15.41 9.91
CA SER A 321 -42.79 16.51 10.71
C SER A 321 -43.49 17.53 9.82
N ASN A 322 -42.89 17.85 8.66
CA ASN A 322 -43.51 18.71 7.67
C ASN A 322 -44.76 18.07 7.08
N ASP A 323 -44.74 16.76 6.77
CA ASP A 323 -45.90 16.04 6.27
C ASP A 323 -47.07 16.06 7.27
N VAL A 324 -46.79 15.84 8.56
CA VAL A 324 -47.79 15.93 9.63
C VAL A 324 -48.35 17.35 9.73
N ARG A 325 -47.48 18.36 9.74
CA ARG A 325 -47.87 19.77 9.78
C ARG A 325 -48.75 20.13 8.59
N ASP A 326 -48.30 19.84 7.38
CA ASP A 326 -48.96 20.22 6.14
C ASP A 326 -50.30 19.47 6.02
N SER A 327 -50.33 18.18 6.34
CA SER A 327 -51.57 17.40 6.41
C SER A 327 -52.55 17.98 7.42
N ALA A 328 -52.08 18.39 8.60
CA ALA A 328 -52.94 18.92 9.65
C ALA A 328 -53.52 20.31 9.29
N VAL A 329 -52.69 21.23 8.80
CA VAL A 329 -53.13 22.57 8.41
C VAL A 329 -54.10 22.51 7.22
N LEU A 330 -53.78 21.73 6.19
CA LEU A 330 -54.66 21.55 5.04
C LEU A 330 -55.98 20.87 5.42
N ALA A 331 -55.93 19.85 6.28
CA ALA A 331 -57.15 19.18 6.75
C ALA A 331 -58.04 20.14 7.54
N GLU A 332 -57.46 21.00 8.39
CA GLU A 332 -58.22 22.01 9.13
C GLU A 332 -58.87 23.03 8.18
N GLN A 333 -58.12 23.58 7.22
CA GLN A 333 -58.65 24.53 6.24
C GLN A 333 -59.77 23.91 5.38
N LEU A 334 -59.60 22.65 4.96
CA LEU A 334 -60.62 21.93 4.21
C LEU A 334 -61.85 21.60 5.05
N LEU A 335 -61.69 21.23 6.33
CA LEU A 335 -62.81 21.05 7.27
C LEU A 335 -63.58 22.35 7.45
N GLN A 336 -62.88 23.48 7.62
CA GLN A 336 -63.50 24.81 7.72
C GLN A 336 -64.25 25.19 6.43
N TYR A 337 -63.68 24.93 5.26
CA TYR A 337 -64.34 25.20 3.98
C TYR A 337 -65.53 24.27 3.73
N ALA A 338 -65.37 22.98 3.99
CA ALA A 338 -66.39 21.94 3.83
C ALA A 338 -67.61 22.17 4.72
N ASN A 339 -67.44 22.79 5.90
CA ASN A 339 -68.55 23.17 6.77
C ASN A 339 -69.59 24.08 6.08
N ARG A 340 -69.22 24.79 5.00
CA ARG A 340 -70.17 25.57 4.18
C ARG A 340 -71.17 24.70 3.42
N TYR A 341 -70.79 23.48 3.03
CA TYR A 341 -71.60 22.57 2.21
C TYR A 341 -72.28 21.48 3.05
N ARG A 342 -71.99 21.43 4.35
CA ARG A 342 -72.48 20.41 5.30
C ARG A 342 -74.02 20.34 5.39
N ASN A 343 -74.73 21.44 5.18
CA ASN A 343 -76.20 21.48 5.19
C ASN A 343 -76.82 21.22 3.81
N SER A 344 -76.01 21.20 2.75
CA SER A 344 -76.46 21.12 1.36
C SER A 344 -76.30 19.73 0.76
N ASP A 345 -75.39 18.91 1.29
CA ASP A 345 -75.11 17.56 0.80
C ASP A 345 -74.89 16.58 1.97
N GLU A 346 -75.69 15.51 2.01
CA GLU A 346 -75.64 14.48 3.04
C GLU A 346 -74.36 13.62 2.97
N GLN A 347 -73.79 13.43 1.77
CA GLN A 347 -72.52 12.73 1.57
C GLN A 347 -71.34 13.57 2.08
N MET A 348 -71.38 14.89 1.88
CA MET A 348 -70.40 15.82 2.45
C MET A 348 -70.44 15.83 3.97
N ALA A 349 -71.64 15.81 4.56
CA ALA A 349 -71.82 15.76 6.00
C ALA A 349 -71.23 14.47 6.60
N ALA A 350 -71.47 13.32 5.96
CA ALA A 350 -70.91 12.04 6.38
C ALA A 350 -69.37 12.01 6.27
N ALA A 351 -68.80 12.51 5.16
CA ALA A 351 -67.36 12.59 4.97
C ALA A 351 -66.68 13.56 5.95
N SER A 352 -67.30 14.71 6.22
CA SER A 352 -66.81 15.71 7.19
C SER A 352 -66.79 15.14 8.61
N ASN A 353 -67.85 14.45 9.05
CA ASN A 353 -67.88 13.80 10.36
C ASN A 353 -66.80 12.71 10.49
N ARG A 354 -66.56 11.93 9.43
CA ARG A 354 -65.52 10.90 9.41
C ARG A 354 -64.11 11.50 9.44
N ALA A 355 -63.87 12.54 8.64
CA ALA A 355 -62.61 13.27 8.65
C ALA A 355 -62.36 13.90 10.03
N GLN A 356 -63.38 14.49 10.64
CA GLN A 356 -63.28 15.05 11.99
C GLN A 356 -62.97 14.00 13.06
N GLN A 357 -63.56 12.79 12.99
CA GLN A 357 -63.16 11.69 13.88
C GLN A 357 -61.70 11.28 13.68
N LEU A 358 -61.25 11.16 12.41
CA LEU A 358 -59.86 10.83 12.09
C LEU A 358 -58.88 11.90 12.58
N PHE A 359 -59.29 13.18 12.58
CA PHE A 359 -58.50 14.32 13.03
C PHE A 359 -58.44 14.43 14.56
N ASP A 360 -59.60 14.37 15.23
CA ASP A 360 -59.73 14.64 16.67
C ASP A 360 -59.40 13.42 17.56
N HIS A 361 -59.69 12.20 17.08
CA HIS A 361 -59.58 10.97 17.88
C HIS A 361 -58.50 10.01 17.42
N ASP A 362 -58.38 9.77 16.11
CA ASP A 362 -57.41 8.80 15.60
C ASP A 362 -56.04 9.43 15.25
N TYR A 363 -55.96 10.77 15.25
CA TYR A 363 -54.76 11.56 14.94
C TYR A 363 -54.15 11.24 13.57
N LYS A 364 -54.97 10.83 12.62
CA LYS A 364 -54.58 10.42 11.26
C LYS A 364 -54.83 11.55 10.27
N TYR A 365 -53.96 12.58 10.32
CA TYR A 365 -54.11 13.80 9.54
C TYR A 365 -54.16 13.58 8.04
N SER A 366 -53.30 12.73 7.49
CA SER A 366 -53.27 12.45 6.05
C SER A 366 -54.51 11.70 5.58
N GLU A 367 -55.03 10.74 6.36
CA GLU A 367 -56.28 10.02 6.03
C GLU A 367 -57.51 10.95 6.16
N SER A 368 -57.50 11.87 7.13
CA SER A 368 -58.53 12.91 7.27
C SER A 368 -58.54 13.84 6.06
N LEU A 369 -57.34 14.30 5.65
CA LEU A 369 -57.14 15.15 4.48
C LEU A 369 -57.69 14.48 3.21
N GLU A 370 -57.31 13.23 2.95
CA GLU A 370 -57.74 12.48 1.77
C GLU A 370 -59.26 12.26 1.76
N THR A 371 -59.85 11.92 2.92
CA THR A 371 -61.29 11.70 3.06
C THR A 371 -62.08 12.96 2.71
N ILE A 372 -61.63 14.12 3.19
CA ILE A 372 -62.34 15.39 2.94
C ILE A 372 -62.06 15.96 1.55
N ALA A 373 -60.84 15.80 1.03
CA ALA A 373 -60.46 16.20 -0.32
C ALA A 373 -61.30 15.43 -1.37
N ASN A 374 -61.43 14.12 -1.21
CA ASN A 374 -62.22 13.27 -2.12
C ASN A 374 -63.71 13.63 -2.12
N ALA A 375 -64.26 14.03 -0.98
CA ALA A 375 -65.64 14.48 -0.89
C ALA A 375 -65.83 15.86 -1.53
N LEU A 376 -64.89 16.79 -1.30
CA LEU A 376 -64.95 18.13 -1.84
C LEU A 376 -64.77 18.17 -3.37
N GLU A 377 -63.86 17.36 -3.91
CA GLU A 377 -63.60 17.27 -5.36
C GLU A 377 -64.82 16.74 -6.14
N LYS A 378 -65.69 15.93 -5.51
CA LYS A 378 -66.94 15.46 -6.12
C LYS A 378 -68.00 16.56 -6.24
N ILE A 379 -67.96 17.56 -5.37
CA ILE A 379 -68.92 18.66 -5.31
C ILE A 379 -68.42 19.85 -6.13
N GLU A 380 -67.16 20.23 -5.94
CA GLU A 380 -66.48 21.31 -6.67
C GLU A 380 -65.10 20.82 -7.13
N PRO A 381 -64.98 20.31 -8.37
CA PRO A 381 -63.70 19.89 -8.93
C PRO A 381 -62.70 21.05 -8.95
N GLY A 382 -61.49 20.83 -8.43
CA GLY A 382 -60.42 21.81 -8.35
C GLY A 382 -60.42 22.68 -7.09
N ALA A 383 -61.39 22.54 -6.18
CA ALA A 383 -61.40 23.28 -4.91
C ALA A 383 -60.21 22.91 -4.02
N TYR A 384 -59.83 21.63 -3.99
CA TYR A 384 -58.66 21.14 -3.26
C TYR A 384 -57.37 21.83 -3.76
N LYS A 385 -57.12 21.79 -5.08
CA LYS A 385 -55.92 22.39 -5.69
C LYS A 385 -55.81 23.89 -5.45
N ARG A 386 -56.92 24.63 -5.37
CA ARG A 386 -56.87 26.07 -5.04
C ARG A 386 -56.42 26.31 -3.61
N ILE A 387 -56.92 25.54 -2.65
CA ILE A 387 -56.59 25.67 -1.23
C ILE A 387 -55.15 25.22 -0.99
N GLU A 388 -54.74 24.12 -1.62
CA GLU A 388 -53.36 23.63 -1.64
C GLU A 388 -52.40 24.69 -2.21
N ASN A 389 -52.71 25.27 -3.37
CA ASN A 389 -51.89 26.33 -3.96
C ASN A 389 -51.84 27.62 -3.12
N SER A 390 -52.92 27.95 -2.41
CA SER A 390 -52.92 29.08 -1.46
C SER A 390 -51.99 28.80 -0.28
N TYR A 391 -52.04 27.59 0.26
CA TYR A 391 -51.20 27.18 1.38
C TYR A 391 -49.72 27.18 1.03
N TYR A 392 -49.34 26.56 -0.10
CA TYR A 392 -47.94 26.55 -0.55
C TYR A 392 -47.47 27.91 -1.10
N GLY A 393 -48.38 28.74 -1.63
CA GLY A 393 -48.07 30.10 -2.09
C GLY A 393 -47.85 31.12 -0.96
N ASP A 394 -48.43 30.86 0.22
CA ASP A 394 -48.25 31.68 1.43
C ASP A 394 -47.06 31.22 2.29
N GLN A 395 -46.45 30.05 2.01
CA GLN A 395 -45.21 29.65 2.66
C GLN A 395 -44.02 30.40 2.02
N PRO A 396 -43.14 31.06 2.80
CA PRO A 396 -41.89 31.56 2.26
C PRO A 396 -41.08 30.35 1.76
N GLU A 397 -40.63 30.40 0.51
CA GLU A 397 -39.83 29.34 -0.12
C GLU A 397 -38.81 28.76 0.88
N THR A 398 -39.03 27.52 1.31
CA THR A 398 -37.99 26.73 1.95
C THR A 398 -36.86 26.63 0.93
N PRO A 399 -35.63 27.06 1.24
CA PRO A 399 -34.54 26.94 0.30
C PRO A 399 -34.32 25.45 0.07
N THR A 400 -34.70 24.99 -1.11
CA THR A 400 -34.37 23.67 -1.61
C THR A 400 -32.88 23.48 -1.44
N SER A 401 -32.51 22.48 -0.66
CA SER A 401 -31.14 22.06 -0.39
C SER A 401 -30.41 21.80 -1.71
N GLN A 402 -29.78 22.83 -2.27
CA GLN A 402 -28.64 22.66 -3.15
C GLN A 402 -27.39 22.57 -2.27
N GLN A 403 -27.01 21.34 -1.92
CA GLN A 403 -25.62 20.92 -1.71
C GLN A 403 -25.52 19.41 -1.68
#